data_AF-A0A821XNT0-F1
#
_entry.id   AF-A0A821XNT0-F1
#
_cell.length_a   1.000
_cell.length_b   1.000
_cell.length_c   1.000
_cell.angle_alpha   90.00
_cell.angle_beta   90.00
_cell.angle_gamma   90.00
#
_symmetry.space_group_name_H-M   'P 1'
#
loop_
_entity.id
_entity.type
_entity.pdbx_description
1 polymer ?
#
loop_
_entity_poly.entity_id
_entity_poly.type
_entity_poly.pdbx_seq_one_letter_code
_entity_poly.pdbx_strand_id
1 'polypeptide(L)'
;MSQKIKKTRSPLSIFCLLFLLFFTILIIIVGQKISVPTTNINQLVLGLRATWNSSFGQQERVDFLNNATNLNSTMSTTTSAQFEINKHTMIFTHSRLFSRNKTLETTIVCVGSPYNQSCLFHNLYYVDSAFVILTVNGSYLPPFSVRTDAFNLWPTTPRTRTFNSYADLEIFVRTVIDPKVIPAVTLHFGQLWHFNIGHALFDGLYPAYVALIRFPPRHLHPFRILAGVGNCNDCWSEDVYGRFAGLGILKHIVLNQMSKGNWFVFEEFVMGSGTMCQRCTQPNFQLPGGVELD
;
A
#
# COMPACT_ATOMS: atom_id res chain seq x y z
N MET A 1 16.66 11.01 -53.51
CA MET A 1 17.25 10.83 -52.16
C MET A 1 16.09 10.80 -51.17
N SER A 2 15.63 9.62 -50.73
CA SER A 2 14.43 9.47 -49.90
C SER A 2 14.83 9.33 -48.42
N GLN A 3 14.50 10.33 -47.60
CA GLN A 3 14.77 10.29 -46.16
C GLN A 3 13.74 9.37 -45.48
N LYS A 4 14.21 8.24 -44.95
CA LYS A 4 13.44 7.38 -44.05
C LYS A 4 13.27 8.09 -42.70
N ILE A 5 12.07 8.60 -42.44
CA ILE A 5 11.66 9.10 -41.12
C ILE A 5 11.55 7.89 -40.18
N LYS A 6 12.47 7.76 -39.21
CA LYS A 6 12.34 6.81 -38.10
C LYS A 6 11.24 7.31 -37.16
N LYS A 7 10.09 6.64 -37.20
CA LYS A 7 8.98 6.88 -36.27
C LYS A 7 9.36 6.34 -34.89
N THR A 8 9.86 7.19 -34.01
CA THR A 8 10.09 6.85 -32.60
C THR A 8 8.73 6.72 -31.91
N ARG A 9 8.41 5.52 -31.40
CA ARG A 9 7.19 5.31 -30.60
C ARG A 9 7.31 6.14 -29.32
N SER A 10 6.25 6.84 -28.94
CA SER A 10 6.25 7.66 -27.73
C SER A 10 6.36 6.77 -26.48
N PRO A 11 7.08 7.22 -25.44
CA PRO A 11 7.22 6.49 -24.19
C PRO A 11 5.86 6.16 -23.52
N LEU A 12 4.81 6.93 -23.85
CA LEU A 12 3.43 6.70 -23.42
C LEU A 12 2.87 5.33 -23.88
N SER A 13 3.27 4.88 -25.08
CA SER A 13 2.84 3.58 -25.62
C SER A 13 3.46 2.41 -24.85
N ILE A 14 4.67 2.56 -24.31
CA ILE A 14 5.40 1.49 -23.61
C ILE A 14 4.85 1.33 -22.19
N PHE A 15 4.61 2.44 -21.48
CA PHE A 15 4.06 2.38 -20.13
C PHE A 15 2.64 1.80 -20.10
N CYS A 16 1.79 2.21 -21.05
CA CYS A 16 0.44 1.65 -21.19
C CYS A 16 0.49 0.14 -21.50
N LEU A 17 1.46 -0.31 -22.30
CA LEU A 17 1.68 -1.74 -22.57
C LEU A 17 2.09 -2.52 -21.32
N LEU A 18 3.05 -2.02 -20.56
CA LEU A 18 3.54 -2.67 -19.34
C LEU A 18 2.45 -2.74 -18.28
N PHE A 19 1.61 -1.70 -18.20
CA PHE A 19 0.47 -1.66 -17.29
C PHE A 19 -0.61 -2.69 -17.67
N LEU A 20 -0.98 -2.75 -18.95
CA LEU A 20 -1.91 -3.76 -19.46
C LEU A 20 -1.36 -5.17 -19.30
N LEU A 21 -0.05 -5.37 -19.51
CA LEU A 21 0.61 -6.66 -19.33
C LEU A 21 0.57 -7.09 -17.86
N PHE A 22 0.87 -6.19 -16.92
CA PHE A 22 0.81 -6.46 -15.48
C PHE A 22 -0.60 -6.85 -15.04
N PHE A 23 -1.63 -6.11 -15.48
CA PHE A 23 -3.02 -6.43 -15.18
C PHE A 23 -3.46 -7.76 -15.80
N THR A 24 -3.03 -8.05 -17.03
CA THR A 24 -3.36 -9.32 -17.70
C THR A 24 -2.73 -10.50 -16.98
N ILE A 25 -1.45 -10.39 -16.59
CA ILE A 25 -0.74 -11.42 -15.80
C ILE A 25 -1.42 -11.62 -14.44
N LEU A 26 -1.78 -10.53 -13.76
CA LEU A 26 -2.48 -10.59 -12.48
C LEU A 26 -3.84 -11.30 -12.61
N ILE A 27 -4.63 -10.97 -13.64
CA ILE A 27 -5.91 -11.64 -13.92
C ILE A 27 -5.70 -13.13 -14.21
N ILE A 28 -4.67 -13.52 -14.96
CA ILE A 28 -4.37 -14.92 -15.25
C ILE A 28 -3.99 -15.68 -13.99
N ILE A 29 -3.10 -15.13 -13.16
CA ILE A 29 -2.65 -15.76 -11.90
C ILE A 29 -3.81 -15.92 -10.92
N VAL A 30 -4.69 -14.92 -10.84
CA VAL A 30 -5.87 -14.98 -9.97
C VAL A 30 -6.93 -15.93 -10.54
N GLY A 31 -7.16 -15.90 -11.85
CA GLY A 31 -8.14 -16.74 -12.55
C GLY A 31 -7.80 -18.23 -12.54
N GLN A 32 -6.51 -18.60 -12.57
CA GLN A 32 -6.09 -20.02 -12.51
C GLN A 32 -6.31 -20.68 -11.13
N LYS A 33 -6.54 -19.89 -10.07
CA LYS A 33 -6.78 -20.42 -8.72
C LYS A 33 -8.27 -20.57 -8.36
N ILE A 34 -9.18 -20.19 -9.24
CA ILE A 34 -10.63 -20.24 -8.99
C ILE A 34 -11.28 -21.07 -10.09
N SER A 35 -12.11 -22.03 -9.74
CA SER A 35 -12.98 -22.76 -10.68
C SER A 35 -14.08 -21.83 -11.21
N VAL A 36 -13.69 -20.84 -12.02
CA VAL A 36 -14.62 -20.03 -12.80
C VAL A 36 -15.07 -20.88 -14.00
N PRO A 37 -16.38 -20.99 -14.30
CA PRO A 37 -16.82 -21.68 -15.49
C PRO A 37 -16.13 -21.09 -16.73
N THR A 38 -15.45 -21.98 -17.48
CA THR A 38 -14.52 -21.69 -18.59
C THR A 38 -15.12 -20.83 -19.71
N THR A 39 -16.45 -20.74 -19.78
CA THR A 39 -17.19 -19.96 -20.77
C THR A 39 -16.96 -18.44 -20.64
N ASN A 40 -16.73 -17.92 -19.44
CA ASN A 40 -16.57 -16.47 -19.22
C ASN A 40 -15.13 -15.99 -19.49
N ILE A 41 -14.14 -16.84 -19.23
CA ILE A 41 -12.72 -16.56 -19.51
C ILE A 41 -12.48 -16.55 -21.03
N ASN A 42 -13.09 -17.47 -21.78
CA ASN A 42 -12.93 -17.52 -23.23
C ASN A 42 -13.49 -16.26 -23.92
N GLN A 43 -14.60 -15.69 -23.45
CA GLN A 43 -15.14 -14.43 -23.96
C GLN A 43 -14.21 -13.24 -23.68
N LEU A 44 -13.65 -13.16 -22.46
CA LEU A 44 -12.69 -12.11 -22.09
C LEU A 44 -11.38 -12.23 -22.90
N VAL A 45 -10.87 -13.45 -23.07
CA VAL A 45 -9.67 -13.75 -23.88
C VAL A 45 -9.92 -13.44 -25.35
N LEU A 46 -11.10 -13.75 -25.89
CA LEU A 46 -11.46 -13.42 -27.28
C LEU A 46 -11.59 -11.90 -27.49
N GLY A 47 -12.16 -11.18 -26.52
CA GLY A 47 -12.22 -9.72 -26.54
C GLY A 47 -10.83 -9.08 -26.50
N LEU A 48 -9.96 -9.53 -25.61
CA LEU A 48 -8.57 -9.07 -25.54
C LEU A 48 -7.77 -9.44 -26.80
N ARG A 49 -8.03 -10.61 -27.41
CA ARG A 49 -7.40 -11.07 -28.65
C ARG A 49 -7.85 -10.25 -29.87
N ALA A 50 -9.12 -9.83 -29.91
CA ALA A 50 -9.63 -8.93 -30.95
C ALA A 50 -8.95 -7.56 -30.87
N THR A 51 -8.85 -6.97 -29.68
CA THR A 51 -8.14 -5.70 -29.45
C THR A 51 -6.65 -5.82 -29.80
N TRP A 52 -5.99 -6.91 -29.37
CA TRP A 52 -4.60 -7.21 -29.69
C TRP A 52 -4.35 -7.33 -31.21
N ASN A 53 -5.23 -8.02 -31.93
CA ASN A 53 -5.11 -8.22 -33.37
C ASN A 53 -5.30 -6.93 -34.19
N SER A 54 -6.03 -5.94 -33.66
CA SER A 54 -6.19 -4.63 -34.30
C SER A 54 -5.00 -3.68 -34.10
N SER A 55 -4.14 -3.94 -33.11
CA SER A 55 -3.10 -2.99 -32.67
C SER A 55 -1.66 -3.38 -33.03
N PHE A 56 -1.40 -4.61 -33.49
CA PHE A 56 -0.03 -5.10 -33.74
C PHE A 56 0.15 -5.75 -35.12
N GLY A 57 1.35 -5.56 -35.70
CA GLY A 57 1.74 -6.16 -36.98
C GLY A 57 1.91 -7.68 -36.90
N GLN A 58 1.82 -8.39 -38.03
CA GLN A 58 1.98 -9.85 -38.09
C GLN A 58 3.30 -10.35 -37.46
N GLN A 59 4.39 -9.62 -37.62
CA GLN A 59 5.72 -10.02 -37.13
C GLN A 59 5.82 -9.97 -35.59
N GLU A 60 5.31 -8.92 -34.95
CA GLU A 60 5.32 -8.76 -33.49
C GLU A 60 4.48 -9.87 -32.79
N ARG A 61 3.49 -10.44 -33.49
CA ARG A 61 2.69 -11.57 -32.99
C ARG A 61 3.45 -12.90 -32.98
N VAL A 62 4.30 -13.13 -33.97
CA VAL A 62 5.10 -14.36 -34.09
C VAL A 62 6.18 -14.39 -33.02
N ASP A 63 6.85 -13.26 -32.80
CA ASP A 63 7.93 -13.15 -31.80
C ASP A 63 7.41 -13.32 -30.36
N PHE A 64 6.20 -12.84 -30.07
CA PHE A 64 5.56 -13.02 -28.76
C PHE A 64 5.11 -14.47 -28.50
N LEU A 65 4.50 -15.12 -29.50
CA LEU A 65 4.04 -16.51 -29.37
C LEU A 65 5.21 -17.48 -29.17
N ASN A 66 6.33 -17.25 -29.86
CA ASN A 66 7.54 -18.06 -29.73
C ASN A 66 8.20 -17.94 -28.34
N ASN A 67 8.06 -16.78 -27.68
CA ASN A 67 8.53 -16.59 -26.29
C ASN A 67 7.57 -17.20 -25.25
N ALA A 68 6.25 -17.19 -25.50
CA ALA A 68 5.26 -17.78 -24.60
C ALA A 68 5.33 -19.31 -24.57
N THR A 69 5.71 -19.96 -25.68
CA THR A 69 5.90 -21.42 -25.74
C THR A 69 7.08 -21.92 -24.90
N ASN A 70 8.07 -21.09 -24.60
CA ASN A 70 9.22 -21.45 -23.75
C ASN A 70 8.93 -21.34 -22.23
N LEU A 71 7.80 -20.77 -21.83
CA LEU A 71 7.40 -20.65 -20.42
C LEU A 71 6.54 -21.84 -19.94
N ASN A 72 6.05 -22.69 -20.85
CA ASN A 72 5.13 -23.78 -20.51
C ASN A 72 5.81 -25.14 -20.21
N SER A 73 7.14 -25.24 -20.23
CA SER A 73 7.84 -26.51 -19.97
C SER A 73 8.29 -26.71 -18.52
N THR A 74 7.99 -25.81 -17.59
CA THR A 74 8.58 -25.85 -16.23
C THR A 74 7.58 -25.61 -15.08
N MET A 75 6.31 -25.94 -15.26
CA MET A 75 5.36 -26.04 -14.14
C MET A 75 4.42 -27.22 -14.35
N SER A 76 4.86 -28.40 -13.90
CA SER A 76 3.98 -29.56 -13.71
C SER A 76 4.19 -30.11 -12.30
N THR A 77 3.05 -30.36 -11.65
CA THR A 77 2.85 -31.07 -10.38
C THR A 77 3.44 -30.42 -9.12
N THR A 78 2.64 -29.54 -8.50
CA THR A 78 2.55 -29.54 -7.04
C THR A 78 1.07 -29.60 -6.67
N THR A 79 0.72 -30.73 -6.09
CA THR A 79 -0.60 -31.13 -5.65
C THR A 79 -1.20 -30.15 -4.66
N SER A 80 -2.52 -29.99 -4.78
CA SER A 80 -3.43 -29.39 -3.82
C SER A 80 -3.21 -29.99 -2.42
N ALA A 81 -2.48 -29.27 -1.58
CA ALA A 81 -2.41 -29.52 -0.15
C ALA A 81 -2.80 -28.23 0.58
N GLN A 82 -3.91 -28.32 1.32
CA GLN A 82 -4.13 -27.65 2.60
C GLN A 82 -3.63 -26.20 2.71
N PHE A 83 -4.30 -25.24 2.05
CA PHE A 83 -4.24 -23.85 2.53
C PHE A 83 -5.26 -23.73 3.67
N GLU A 84 -4.92 -24.30 4.83
CA GLU A 84 -5.54 -23.91 6.08
C GLU A 84 -5.44 -22.39 6.17
N ILE A 85 -6.60 -21.74 6.31
CA ILE A 85 -6.71 -20.35 6.69
C ILE A 85 -6.03 -20.24 8.06
N ASN A 86 -4.74 -19.93 8.04
CA ASN A 86 -4.06 -19.40 9.20
C ASN A 86 -4.85 -18.17 9.61
N LYS A 87 -5.72 -18.32 10.62
CA LYS A 87 -6.09 -17.22 11.50
C LYS A 87 -4.75 -16.59 11.87
N HIS A 88 -4.41 -15.49 11.21
CA HIS A 88 -3.19 -14.77 11.48
C HIS A 88 -3.31 -14.22 12.90
N THR A 89 -2.93 -15.06 13.85
CA THR A 89 -2.60 -14.65 15.20
C THR A 89 -1.54 -13.59 15.01
N MET A 90 -1.93 -12.33 15.17
CA MET A 90 -0.95 -11.25 15.23
C MET A 90 -0.03 -11.61 16.40
N ILE A 91 1.17 -12.08 16.07
CA ILE A 91 2.21 -12.31 17.06
C ILE A 91 2.69 -10.92 17.46
N PHE A 92 1.99 -10.33 18.43
CA PHE A 92 2.55 -9.26 19.23
C PHE A 92 3.69 -9.90 20.00
N THR A 93 4.92 -9.56 19.62
CA THR A 93 6.07 -9.93 20.45
C THR A 93 5.89 -9.24 21.79
N HIS A 94 5.54 -10.03 22.81
CA HIS A 94 5.50 -9.59 24.19
C HIS A 94 6.88 -8.97 24.50
N SER A 95 6.88 -7.66 24.72
CA SER A 95 7.99 -6.90 25.31
C SER A 95 9.39 -7.41 24.91
N ARG A 96 9.74 -7.37 23.62
CA ARG A 96 11.13 -7.05 23.30
C ARG A 96 11.31 -5.63 23.81
N LEU A 97 11.79 -5.55 25.05
CA LEU A 97 12.12 -4.34 25.78
C LEU A 97 12.53 -3.27 24.78
N PHE A 98 11.81 -2.15 24.77
CA PHE A 98 12.30 -0.92 24.15
C PHE A 98 13.78 -0.82 24.47
N SER A 99 14.63 -0.99 23.45
CA SER A 99 16.07 -0.85 23.63
C SER A 99 16.26 0.47 24.38
N ARG A 100 16.98 0.45 25.52
CA ARG A 100 17.11 1.61 26.41
C ARG A 100 17.60 2.87 25.66
N ASN A 101 18.19 2.68 24.48
CA ASN A 101 18.75 3.73 23.66
C ASN A 101 17.82 4.25 22.54
N LYS A 102 16.60 3.71 22.37
CA LYS A 102 15.62 4.27 21.43
C LYS A 102 14.79 5.37 22.10
N THR A 103 14.58 6.46 21.38
CA THR A 103 13.70 7.55 21.83
C THR A 103 12.27 7.02 21.98
N LEU A 104 11.54 7.50 22.99
CA LEU A 104 10.13 7.18 23.21
C LEU A 104 9.20 8.26 22.63
N GLU A 105 9.76 9.42 22.35
CA GLU A 105 9.08 10.53 21.69
C GLU A 105 8.71 10.16 20.25
N THR A 106 7.54 10.62 19.82
CA THR A 106 7.10 10.52 18.43
C THR A 106 7.88 11.53 17.60
N THR A 107 8.56 11.06 16.56
CA THR A 107 9.20 11.94 15.57
C THR A 107 8.48 11.82 14.22
N ILE A 108 8.49 12.90 13.45
CA ILE A 108 7.71 12.99 12.21
C ILE A 108 8.59 13.57 11.11
N VAL A 109 8.62 12.89 9.96
CA VAL A 109 9.25 13.38 8.74
C VAL A 109 8.19 13.42 7.64
N CYS A 110 7.92 14.61 7.12
CA CYS A 110 6.92 14.81 6.07
C CYS A 110 7.58 15.22 4.75
N VAL A 111 7.04 14.71 3.64
CA VAL A 111 7.52 14.97 2.28
C VAL A 111 6.33 15.31 1.38
N GLY A 112 6.49 16.33 0.54
CA GLY A 112 5.47 16.82 -0.41
C GLY A 112 4.71 18.05 0.09
N SER A 113 3.93 18.65 -0.82
CA SER A 113 3.05 19.79 -0.51
C SER A 113 1.90 19.36 0.42
N PRO A 114 1.27 20.28 1.16
CA PRO A 114 0.15 19.96 2.07
C PRO A 114 -0.97 19.15 1.41
N TYR A 115 -1.25 19.38 0.12
CA TYR A 115 -2.28 18.66 -0.64
C TYR A 115 -1.92 17.18 -0.89
N ASN A 116 -0.64 16.86 -1.06
CA ASN A 116 -0.14 15.52 -1.37
C ASN A 116 0.84 15.01 -0.31
N GLN A 117 0.75 15.49 0.94
CA GLN A 117 1.78 15.23 1.93
C GLN A 117 1.77 13.76 2.36
N SER A 118 2.95 13.17 2.47
CA SER A 118 3.16 11.89 3.14
C SER A 118 4.02 12.11 4.35
N CYS A 119 3.70 11.46 5.46
CA CYS A 119 4.49 11.55 6.67
C CYS A 119 4.85 10.16 7.18
N LEU A 120 6.11 10.03 7.58
CA LEU A 120 6.66 8.92 8.33
C LEU A 120 6.70 9.33 9.80
N PHE A 121 6.07 8.52 10.64
CA PHE A 121 6.07 8.66 12.08
C PHE A 121 6.92 7.54 12.68
N HIS A 122 7.79 7.89 13.61
CA HIS A 122 8.42 6.93 14.51
C HIS A 122 7.74 7.00 15.86
N ASN A 123 7.51 5.86 16.51
CA ASN A 123 6.82 5.77 17.80
C ASN A 123 5.46 6.47 17.78
N LEU A 124 4.61 6.18 16.79
CA LEU A 124 3.23 6.67 16.80
C LEU A 124 2.40 5.77 17.72
N TYR A 125 1.74 6.36 18.71
CA TYR A 125 0.94 5.60 19.67
C TYR A 125 -0.51 5.47 19.22
N TYR A 126 -1.19 4.43 19.69
CA TYR A 126 -2.60 4.18 19.40
C TYR A 126 -3.33 3.67 20.63
N VAL A 127 -4.39 4.36 21.03
CA VAL A 127 -5.22 4.04 22.20
C VAL A 127 -6.63 4.57 21.99
N ASP A 128 -7.63 3.83 22.47
CA ASP A 128 -9.04 4.26 22.45
C ASP A 128 -9.48 4.78 21.07
N SER A 129 -9.12 4.03 20.04
CA SER A 129 -9.40 4.32 18.63
C SER A 129 -8.78 5.62 18.07
N ALA A 130 -7.77 6.18 18.72
CA ALA A 130 -7.10 7.40 18.28
C ALA A 130 -5.58 7.22 18.19
N PHE A 131 -4.98 7.83 17.15
CA PHE A 131 -3.54 8.03 17.09
C PHE A 131 -3.12 9.11 18.09
N VAL A 132 -1.98 8.91 18.75
CA VAL A 132 -1.44 9.82 19.74
C VAL A 132 0.05 10.06 19.49
N ILE A 133 0.42 11.33 19.39
CA ILE A 133 1.79 11.84 19.39
C ILE A 133 2.17 12.12 20.84
N LEU A 134 3.25 11.50 21.31
CA LEU A 134 3.86 11.81 22.61
C LEU A 134 5.11 12.64 22.37
N THR A 135 5.17 13.84 22.94
CA THR A 135 6.28 14.79 22.71
C THR A 135 6.70 15.48 24.01
N VAL A 136 7.90 16.06 24.04
CA VAL A 136 8.39 16.85 25.18
C VAL A 136 8.27 18.35 24.87
N ASN A 137 8.09 19.17 25.90
CA ASN A 137 8.02 20.62 25.72
C ASN A 137 9.32 21.15 25.08
N GLY A 138 9.17 21.98 24.05
CA GLY A 138 10.28 22.49 23.24
C GLY A 138 10.67 21.60 22.06
N SER A 139 10.13 20.38 21.94
CA SER A 139 10.32 19.56 20.74
C SER A 139 9.60 20.17 19.54
N TYR A 140 10.21 20.05 18.38
CA TYR A 140 9.65 20.53 17.12
C TYR A 140 8.84 19.41 16.44
N LEU A 141 7.57 19.71 16.13
CA LEU A 141 6.74 18.89 15.26
C LEU A 141 6.52 19.66 13.94
N PRO A 142 6.88 19.10 12.78
CA PRO A 142 6.60 19.77 11.51
C PRO A 142 5.09 19.91 11.31
N PRO A 143 4.62 20.97 10.62
CA PRO A 143 3.22 21.03 10.21
C PRO A 143 2.91 19.85 9.29
N PHE A 144 1.83 19.14 9.60
CA PHE A 144 1.40 18.02 8.78
C PHE A 144 -0.12 18.02 8.55
N SER A 145 -0.51 17.55 7.37
CA SER A 145 -1.89 17.37 6.92
C SER A 145 -1.97 16.08 6.13
N VAL A 146 -2.09 14.95 6.84
CA VAL A 146 -2.12 13.63 6.21
C VAL A 146 -3.55 13.17 5.98
N ARG A 147 -3.85 12.73 4.76
CA ARG A 147 -5.08 12.04 4.41
C ARG A 147 -4.80 10.57 4.18
N THR A 148 -5.71 9.71 4.63
CA THR A 148 -5.57 8.26 4.53
C THR A 148 -6.59 7.66 3.57
N ASP A 149 -7.60 8.43 3.17
CA ASP A 149 -8.70 7.99 2.34
C ASP A 149 -9.03 9.08 1.29
N ALA A 150 -9.24 8.62 0.06
CA ALA A 150 -9.56 9.44 -1.10
C ALA A 150 -10.86 10.23 -0.98
N PHE A 151 -11.86 9.63 -0.34
CA PHE A 151 -13.22 10.13 -0.21
C PHE A 151 -13.45 10.79 1.14
N ASN A 152 -12.60 10.52 2.13
CA ASN A 152 -12.58 11.30 3.36
C ASN A 152 -11.76 12.58 3.18
N LEU A 153 -12.46 13.70 3.07
CA LEU A 153 -11.84 15.02 2.90
C LEU A 153 -11.15 15.53 4.18
N TRP A 154 -11.40 14.92 5.33
CA TRP A 154 -10.85 15.35 6.60
C TRP A 154 -9.46 14.75 6.83
N PRO A 155 -8.45 15.57 7.17
CA PRO A 155 -7.15 15.06 7.58
C PRO A 155 -7.26 14.14 8.80
N THR A 156 -6.43 13.10 8.83
CA THR A 156 -6.21 12.33 10.06
C THR A 156 -5.29 13.14 10.96
N THR A 157 -5.82 13.66 12.06
CA THR A 157 -5.05 14.43 13.04
C THR A 157 -4.85 13.60 14.31
N PRO A 158 -3.64 13.06 14.56
CA PRO A 158 -3.30 12.44 15.83
C PRO A 158 -3.47 13.45 16.98
N ARG A 159 -3.92 12.96 18.14
CA ARG A 159 -3.93 13.76 19.37
C ARG A 159 -2.50 13.98 19.84
N THR A 160 -2.19 15.14 20.40
CA THR A 160 -0.86 15.40 20.96
C THR A 160 -0.92 15.43 22.47
N ARG A 161 0.01 14.73 23.12
CA ARG A 161 0.27 14.83 24.55
C ARG A 161 1.70 15.29 24.78
N THR A 162 1.84 16.45 25.39
CA THR A 162 3.13 17.07 25.69
C THR A 162 3.53 16.81 27.15
N PHE A 163 4.78 16.43 27.37
CA PHE A 163 5.39 16.22 28.68
C PHE A 163 6.36 17.36 29.00
N ASN A 164 6.52 17.70 30.27
CA ASN A 164 7.44 18.76 30.69
C ASN A 164 8.90 18.38 30.48
N SER A 165 9.21 17.09 30.65
CA SER A 165 10.56 16.54 30.49
C SER A 165 10.53 15.16 29.82
N TYR A 166 11.66 14.74 29.28
CA TYR A 166 11.81 13.38 28.76
C TYR A 166 11.68 12.32 29.86
N ALA A 167 12.10 12.63 31.09
CA ALA A 167 11.96 11.72 32.23
C ALA A 167 10.48 11.43 32.54
N ASP A 168 9.61 12.45 32.48
CA ASP A 168 8.16 12.27 32.66
C ASP A 168 7.54 11.42 31.55
N LEU A 169 7.98 11.64 30.30
CA LEU A 169 7.58 10.83 29.15
C LEU A 169 8.01 9.37 29.34
N GLU A 170 9.25 9.14 29.75
CA GLU A 170 9.79 7.80 29.96
C GLU A 170 9.05 7.05 31.07
N ILE A 171 8.80 7.71 32.21
CA ILE A 171 7.99 7.15 33.30
C ILE A 171 6.60 6.80 32.77
N PHE A 172 5.94 7.72 32.05
CA PHE A 172 4.62 7.46 31.49
C PHE A 172 4.62 6.25 30.55
N VAL A 173 5.53 6.20 29.59
CA VAL A 173 5.58 5.12 28.58
C VAL A 173 5.91 3.77 29.23
N ARG A 174 6.92 3.74 30.11
CA ARG A 174 7.44 2.47 30.66
C ARG A 174 6.66 1.95 31.87
N THR A 175 6.00 2.83 32.62
CA THR A 175 5.37 2.44 33.90
C THR A 175 3.85 2.57 33.89
N VAL A 176 3.30 3.52 33.12
CA VAL A 176 1.86 3.79 33.14
C VAL A 176 1.14 3.05 32.01
N ILE A 177 1.65 3.14 30.77
CA ILE A 177 0.92 2.63 29.60
C ILE A 177 1.43 1.29 29.07
N ASP A 178 2.71 0.96 29.27
CA ASP A 178 3.41 -0.26 28.80
C ASP A 178 2.88 -0.77 27.43
N PRO A 179 3.16 -0.03 26.34
CA PRO A 179 2.43 -0.19 25.10
C PRO A 179 2.89 -1.46 24.35
N LYS A 180 1.95 -2.14 23.69
CA LYS A 180 2.24 -3.26 22.80
C LYS A 180 2.90 -2.74 21.52
N VAL A 181 4.15 -3.14 21.30
CA VAL A 181 4.92 -2.74 20.12
C VAL A 181 4.42 -3.46 18.87
N ILE A 182 4.14 -2.67 17.83
CA ILE A 182 3.86 -3.11 16.47
C ILE A 182 5.15 -2.86 15.67
N PRO A 183 5.98 -3.90 15.45
CA PRO A 183 7.28 -3.74 14.82
C PRO A 183 7.14 -3.57 13.31
N ALA A 184 8.26 -3.13 12.71
CA ALA A 184 8.41 -2.86 11.28
C ALA A 184 7.49 -1.75 10.77
N VAL A 185 7.66 -1.39 9.49
CA VAL A 185 6.88 -0.36 8.83
C VAL A 185 5.42 -0.79 8.74
N THR A 186 4.51 0.10 9.15
CA THR A 186 3.08 -0.01 8.91
C THR A 186 2.62 1.08 7.95
N LEU A 187 1.95 0.70 6.87
CA LEU A 187 1.38 1.60 5.87
C LEU A 187 -0.13 1.72 6.09
N HIS A 188 -0.64 2.93 6.28
CA HIS A 188 -2.06 3.17 6.61
C HIS A 188 -2.83 3.86 5.49
N PHE A 189 -3.97 3.27 5.12
CA PHE A 189 -4.97 3.88 4.23
C PHE A 189 -6.38 3.35 4.51
N GLY A 190 -7.39 4.12 4.13
CA GLY A 190 -8.81 3.74 4.15
C GLY A 190 -9.33 3.41 2.75
N GLN A 191 -10.28 2.48 2.65
CA GLN A 191 -10.91 2.09 1.40
C GLN A 191 -12.36 1.62 1.59
N LEU A 192 -13.30 2.43 1.12
CA LEU A 192 -14.75 2.16 1.15
C LEU A 192 -15.17 0.99 0.25
N TRP A 193 -14.59 0.86 -0.94
CA TRP A 193 -15.01 -0.12 -1.96
C TRP A 193 -13.99 -1.24 -2.16
N HIS A 194 -13.40 -1.74 -1.07
CA HIS A 194 -12.40 -2.80 -1.13
C HIS A 194 -12.92 -4.11 -1.75
N PHE A 195 -14.25 -4.34 -1.77
CA PHE A 195 -14.86 -5.45 -2.51
C PHE A 195 -14.67 -5.38 -4.03
N ASN A 196 -14.44 -4.18 -4.58
CA ASN A 196 -14.08 -4.01 -5.98
C ASN A 196 -12.56 -3.92 -6.08
N ILE A 197 -11.94 -4.91 -6.72
CA ILE A 197 -10.47 -4.99 -6.81
C ILE A 197 -9.85 -3.79 -7.53
N GLY A 198 -10.55 -3.17 -8.49
CA GLY A 198 -10.11 -1.94 -9.14
C GLY A 198 -9.99 -0.82 -8.13
N HIS A 199 -11.09 -0.47 -7.45
CA HIS A 199 -11.08 0.56 -6.40
C HIS A 199 -10.04 0.23 -5.32
N ALA A 200 -10.03 -1.01 -4.82
CA ALA A 200 -9.09 -1.46 -3.81
C ALA A 200 -7.63 -1.16 -4.17
N LEU A 201 -7.24 -1.41 -5.42
CA LEU A 201 -5.88 -1.17 -5.89
C LEU A 201 -5.61 0.30 -6.19
N PHE A 202 -6.50 0.98 -6.92
CA PHE A 202 -6.26 2.34 -7.40
C PHE A 202 -6.50 3.43 -6.37
N ASP A 203 -7.58 3.35 -5.60
CA ASP A 203 -7.95 4.42 -4.67
C ASP A 203 -7.33 4.22 -3.29
N GLY A 204 -6.98 2.97 -2.96
CA GLY A 204 -6.41 2.58 -1.67
C GLY A 204 -4.91 2.26 -1.75
N LEU A 205 -4.56 1.11 -2.33
CA LEU A 205 -3.19 0.58 -2.24
C LEU A 205 -2.16 1.43 -3.00
N TYR A 206 -2.48 1.85 -4.22
CA TYR A 206 -1.59 2.62 -5.07
C TYR A 206 -1.12 3.94 -4.42
N PRO A 207 -2.00 4.85 -3.97
CA PRO A 207 -1.56 6.09 -3.32
C PRO A 207 -0.80 5.85 -2.02
N ALA A 208 -1.19 4.83 -1.25
CA ALA A 208 -0.47 4.44 -0.04
C ALA A 208 0.95 3.96 -0.37
N TYR A 209 1.11 3.15 -1.41
CA TYR A 209 2.42 2.71 -1.87
C TYR A 209 3.28 3.89 -2.37
N VAL A 210 2.68 4.87 -3.07
CA VAL A 210 3.40 6.09 -3.47
C VAL A 210 3.87 6.89 -2.25
N ALA A 211 3.10 6.91 -1.16
CA ALA A 211 3.55 7.50 0.10
C ALA A 211 4.73 6.73 0.71
N LEU A 212 4.72 5.40 0.66
CA LEU A 212 5.80 4.56 1.19
C LEU A 212 7.14 4.76 0.45
N ILE A 213 7.12 4.84 -0.89
CA ILE A 213 8.35 4.97 -1.68
C ILE A 213 9.07 6.31 -1.48
N ARG A 214 8.38 7.34 -0.95
CA ARG A 214 9.00 8.62 -0.57
C ARG A 214 9.96 8.51 0.61
N PHE A 215 9.93 7.38 1.32
CA PHE A 215 10.78 7.12 2.48
C PHE A 215 11.70 5.90 2.23
N PRO A 216 12.61 5.96 1.24
CA PRO A 216 13.50 4.84 0.94
C PRO A 216 14.37 4.49 2.18
N PRO A 217 14.76 3.21 2.33
CA PRO A 217 14.49 2.06 1.46
C PRO A 217 13.24 1.25 1.86
N ARG A 218 12.28 1.82 2.60
CA ARG A 218 11.21 1.06 3.30
C ARG A 218 10.37 0.15 2.41
N HIS A 219 10.10 0.55 1.17
CA HIS A 219 9.35 -0.25 0.20
C HIS A 219 10.09 -1.53 -0.27
N LEU A 220 11.40 -1.64 0.01
CA LEU A 220 12.22 -2.81 -0.33
C LEU A 220 12.17 -3.92 0.75
N HIS A 221 11.50 -3.66 1.87
CA HIS A 221 11.35 -4.61 2.98
C HIS A 221 9.88 -4.97 3.19
N PRO A 222 9.56 -6.17 3.71
CA PRO A 222 8.21 -6.50 4.13
C PRO A 222 7.68 -5.45 5.13
N PHE A 223 6.45 -5.03 4.92
CA PHE A 223 5.73 -4.08 5.76
C PHE A 223 4.33 -4.62 6.08
N ARG A 224 3.64 -3.98 7.02
CA ARG A 224 2.25 -4.29 7.37
C ARG A 224 1.34 -3.24 6.77
N ILE A 225 0.15 -3.64 6.33
CA ILE A 225 -0.90 -2.68 5.97
C ILE A 225 -1.86 -2.51 7.14
N LEU A 226 -2.07 -1.28 7.60
CA LEU A 226 -3.24 -0.92 8.41
C LEU A 226 -4.34 -0.44 7.45
N ALA A 227 -5.37 -1.25 7.25
CA ALA A 227 -6.42 -0.96 6.28
C ALA A 227 -7.72 -0.55 6.97
N GLY A 228 -8.21 0.65 6.66
CA GLY A 228 -9.57 1.11 6.94
C GLY A 228 -10.56 0.45 5.98
N VAL A 229 -10.77 -0.85 6.12
CA VAL A 229 -11.71 -1.65 5.32
C VAL A 229 -12.82 -2.22 6.18
N GLY A 230 -14.00 -2.35 5.59
CA GLY A 230 -15.14 -3.02 6.22
C GLY A 230 -14.94 -4.53 6.36
N ASN A 231 -15.88 -5.19 7.04
CA ASN A 231 -15.92 -6.65 7.03
C ASN A 231 -16.46 -7.13 5.70
N CYS A 232 -15.73 -8.06 5.07
CA CYS A 232 -16.13 -8.70 3.84
C CYS A 232 -15.62 -10.15 3.84
N ASN A 233 -16.51 -11.09 3.53
CA ASN A 233 -16.19 -12.51 3.59
C ASN A 233 -15.41 -12.97 2.34
N ASP A 234 -15.65 -12.34 1.18
CA ASP A 234 -15.14 -12.79 -0.12
C ASP A 234 -14.30 -11.73 -0.84
N CYS A 235 -13.75 -10.76 -0.09
CA CYS A 235 -12.97 -9.67 -0.67
C CYS A 235 -11.54 -10.09 -0.98
N TRP A 236 -11.25 -10.30 -2.27
CA TRP A 236 -9.90 -10.65 -2.75
C TRP A 236 -8.86 -9.57 -2.47
N SER A 237 -9.29 -8.32 -2.30
CA SER A 237 -8.41 -7.20 -1.98
C SER A 237 -7.58 -7.46 -0.73
N GLU A 238 -8.14 -8.11 0.29
CA GLU A 238 -7.46 -8.37 1.55
C GLU A 238 -6.30 -9.37 1.39
N ASP A 239 -6.49 -10.44 0.61
CA ASP A 239 -5.43 -11.38 0.26
C ASP A 239 -4.34 -10.67 -0.57
N VAL A 240 -4.73 -9.85 -1.55
CA VAL A 240 -3.79 -9.08 -2.36
C VAL A 240 -2.97 -8.11 -1.49
N TYR A 241 -3.62 -7.37 -0.59
CA TYR A 241 -2.95 -6.47 0.35
C TYR A 241 -1.97 -7.23 1.23
N GLY A 242 -2.39 -8.37 1.81
CA GLY A 242 -1.56 -9.16 2.69
C GLY A 242 -0.30 -9.67 2.00
N ARG A 243 -0.44 -10.18 0.77
CA ARG A 243 0.69 -10.66 -0.04
C ARG A 243 1.60 -9.52 -0.51
N PHE A 244 1.02 -8.40 -0.91
CA PHE A 244 1.77 -7.22 -1.35
C PHE A 244 2.64 -6.65 -0.21
N ALA A 245 2.09 -6.60 1.01
CA ALA A 245 2.80 -6.07 2.17
C ALA A 245 3.87 -7.04 2.69
N GLY A 246 3.62 -8.35 2.64
CA GLY A 246 4.53 -9.39 3.12
C GLY A 246 4.43 -9.64 4.64
N LEU A 247 3.96 -8.69 5.45
CA LEU A 247 3.61 -8.91 6.88
C LEU A 247 2.11 -8.97 7.14
N GLY A 248 1.30 -9.05 6.09
CA GLY A 248 -0.15 -9.15 6.18
C GLY A 248 -0.88 -7.83 6.41
N ILE A 249 -2.16 -7.93 6.74
CA ILE A 249 -3.04 -6.80 7.02
C ILE A 249 -3.45 -6.77 8.49
N LEU A 250 -3.57 -5.56 9.03
CA LEU A 250 -4.25 -5.24 10.26
C LEU A 250 -5.49 -4.42 9.87
N LYS A 251 -6.69 -4.96 10.09
CA LYS A 251 -7.91 -4.20 9.86
C LYS A 251 -8.04 -3.11 10.93
N HIS A 252 -8.34 -1.88 10.52
CA HIS A 252 -8.49 -0.76 11.42
C HIS A 252 -9.60 -0.99 12.45
N ILE A 253 -10.71 -1.63 12.07
CA ILE A 253 -11.78 -2.00 13.00
C ILE A 253 -11.31 -2.95 14.11
N VAL A 254 -10.40 -3.89 13.79
CA VAL A 254 -9.82 -4.81 14.77
C VAL A 254 -8.90 -4.04 15.72
N LEU A 255 -8.04 -3.17 15.18
CA LEU A 255 -7.19 -2.31 16.01
C LEU A 255 -8.02 -1.41 16.94
N ASN A 256 -9.13 -0.82 16.46
CA ASN A 256 -10.04 -0.02 17.28
C ASN A 256 -10.56 -0.82 18.48
N GLN A 257 -11.05 -2.04 18.25
CA GLN A 257 -11.54 -2.91 19.31
C GLN A 257 -10.43 -3.28 20.30
N MET A 258 -9.25 -3.63 19.78
CA MET A 258 -8.09 -3.99 20.59
C MET A 258 -7.54 -2.82 21.41
N SER A 259 -7.67 -1.58 20.92
CA SER A 259 -7.13 -0.37 21.55
C SER A 259 -7.92 0.13 22.76
N LYS A 260 -9.10 -0.43 23.05
CA LYS A 260 -9.92 -0.03 24.20
C LYS A 260 -9.17 -0.34 25.50
N GLY A 261 -8.71 0.71 26.20
CA GLY A 261 -7.90 0.58 27.41
C GLY A 261 -6.51 -0.07 27.20
N ASN A 262 -6.07 -0.24 25.95
CA ASN A 262 -4.77 -0.83 25.64
C ASN A 262 -3.99 0.11 24.72
N TRP A 263 -2.73 0.34 25.06
CA TRP A 263 -1.84 1.13 24.23
C TRP A 263 -1.08 0.25 23.25
N PHE A 264 -0.97 0.73 22.02
CA PHE A 264 -0.08 0.20 21.00
C PHE A 264 0.89 1.28 20.55
N VAL A 265 2.04 0.88 20.04
CA VAL A 265 3.03 1.79 19.47
C VAL A 265 3.57 1.20 18.17
N PHE A 266 3.50 1.98 17.10
CA PHE A 266 4.09 1.63 15.82
C PHE A 266 5.55 2.10 15.79
N GLU A 267 6.47 1.19 15.51
CA GLU A 267 7.89 1.53 15.38
C GLU A 267 8.13 2.50 14.21
N GLU A 268 7.54 2.17 13.05
CA GLU A 268 7.49 3.03 11.88
C GLU A 268 6.07 3.01 11.28
N PHE A 269 5.52 4.18 10.99
CA PHE A 269 4.16 4.32 10.49
C PHE A 269 4.11 5.35 9.37
N VAL A 270 3.58 4.96 8.21
CA VAL A 270 3.44 5.84 7.04
C VAL A 270 1.95 6.08 6.78
N MET A 271 1.58 7.35 6.66
CA MET A 271 0.26 7.78 6.19
C MET A 271 0.33 9.00 5.26
N GLY A 272 -0.70 9.20 4.45
CA GLY A 272 -0.66 10.03 3.24
C GLY A 272 -0.66 9.15 1.97
N SER A 273 -0.74 9.67 0.75
CA SER A 273 -1.12 11.02 0.31
C SER A 273 -2.63 11.24 0.31
N GLY A 274 -3.44 10.18 0.47
CA GLY A 274 -4.90 10.20 0.63
C GLY A 274 -5.70 10.90 -0.46
N THR A 275 -5.09 11.55 -1.45
CA THR A 275 -5.73 12.21 -2.59
C THR A 275 -5.61 11.36 -3.85
N MET A 276 -5.58 10.03 -3.65
CA MET A 276 -5.36 9.01 -4.68
C MET A 276 -4.06 9.14 -5.48
N CYS A 277 -3.17 10.07 -5.11
CA CYS A 277 -2.09 10.47 -5.98
C CYS A 277 -2.56 10.74 -7.43
N GLN A 278 -3.81 11.22 -7.60
CA GLN A 278 -4.38 11.61 -8.89
C GLN A 278 -3.44 12.55 -9.67
N ARG A 279 -2.56 13.26 -8.94
CA ARG A 279 -1.59 14.23 -9.45
C ARG A 279 -0.12 13.80 -9.27
N CYS A 280 0.17 12.66 -8.65
CA CYS A 280 1.55 12.20 -8.45
C CYS A 280 2.12 11.44 -9.65
N THR A 281 1.30 11.09 -10.63
CA THR A 281 1.67 10.21 -11.76
C THR A 281 2.50 10.90 -12.83
N GLN A 282 3.03 12.10 -12.61
CA GLN A 282 3.95 12.71 -13.57
C GLN A 282 5.20 13.22 -12.85
N PRO A 283 6.23 12.36 -12.65
CA PRO A 283 7.56 12.83 -12.28
C PRO A 283 8.12 13.90 -13.24
N ASN A 284 7.53 14.02 -14.44
CA ASN A 284 8.02 14.87 -15.51
C ASN A 284 7.07 15.97 -16.01
N PHE A 285 5.84 16.16 -15.51
CA PHE A 285 4.85 17.18 -15.98
C PHE A 285 4.72 17.38 -17.52
N GLN A 286 5.27 16.47 -18.34
CA GLN A 286 5.48 16.66 -19.78
C GLN A 286 4.30 16.14 -20.62
N LEU A 287 3.32 15.50 -19.99
CA LEU A 287 2.08 15.17 -20.67
C LEU A 287 1.22 16.44 -20.78
N PRO A 288 0.64 16.72 -21.96
CA PRO A 288 -0.33 17.79 -22.11
C PRO A 288 -1.43 17.68 -21.05
N GLY A 289 -1.60 18.73 -20.24
CA GLY A 289 -2.57 18.78 -19.14
C GLY A 289 -2.05 18.36 -17.75
N GLY A 290 -0.77 17.97 -17.63
CA GLY A 290 -0.13 17.80 -16.32
C GLY A 290 0.16 19.17 -15.70
N VAL A 291 -0.50 19.50 -14.59
CA VAL A 291 -0.26 20.75 -13.85
C VAL A 291 0.03 20.41 -12.40
N GLU A 292 1.08 21.02 -11.85
CA GLU A 292 1.23 21.11 -10.40
C GLU A 292 0.10 22.01 -9.90
N LEU A 293 -0.78 21.46 -9.07
CA LEU A 293 -1.87 22.22 -8.49
C LEU A 293 -1.51 22.42 -7.02
N ASP A 294 -1.17 23.66 -6.71
CA ASP A 294 -0.92 24.19 -5.36
C ASP A 294 -2.09 23.92 -4.41
#